data_AF-R7AX11-F1
#
_entry.id   AF-R7AX11-F1
#
_cell.length_a   1.000
_cell.length_b   1.000
_cell.length_c   1.000
_cell.angle_alpha   90.00
_cell.angle_beta   90.00
_cell.angle_gamma   90.00
#
_symmetry.space_group_name_H-M   'P 1'
#
loop_
_entity.id
_entity.type
_entity.pdbx_description
1 polymer ?
#
loop_
_entity_poly.entity_id
_entity_poly.type
_entity_poly.pdbx_seq_one_letter_code
_entity_poly.pdbx_strand_id
1 'polypeptide(L)'
;MATEFREKKRWALLGLPFTFTTYYIKENTITVDSGLFNKTENDCYMYKVQDVELTTTLWERIAGLGTVICYTGDTTHPKLILHHIKNAREIKNFILEASEEARMKRRTLNTLDIGAMADDLDDGIE
;
A
#
# COMPACT_ATOMS: atom_id res chain seq x y z
N MET A 1 -17.37 0.73 -2.53
CA MET A 1 -17.14 2.19 -2.43
C MET A 1 -15.65 2.34 -2.26
N ALA A 2 -14.96 3.02 -3.19
CA ALA A 2 -13.52 3.19 -3.09
C ALA A 2 -13.18 3.96 -1.80
N THR A 3 -12.74 3.25 -0.76
CA THR A 3 -12.30 3.86 0.49
C THR A 3 -10.94 4.50 0.24
N GLU A 4 -10.97 5.78 -0.10
CA GLU A 4 -9.78 6.61 -0.25
C GLU A 4 -9.38 7.16 1.14
N PHE A 5 -8.28 6.67 1.70
CA PHE A 5 -7.74 7.23 2.93
C PHE A 5 -6.72 8.33 2.60
N ARG A 6 -7.01 9.55 3.04
CA ARG A 6 -6.11 10.71 2.92
C ARG A 6 -5.60 11.10 4.29
N GLU A 7 -4.38 10.71 4.61
CA GLU A 7 -3.73 11.11 5.86
C GLU A 7 -2.63 12.14 5.60
N LYS A 8 -2.44 13.06 6.55
CA LYS A 8 -1.33 14.02 6.54
C LYS A 8 -0.42 13.72 7.72
N LYS A 9 0.89 13.77 7.50
CA LYS A 9 1.87 13.60 8.57
C LYS A 9 1.70 14.71 9.61
N ARG A 10 1.52 14.34 10.87
CA ARG A 10 1.37 15.26 12.02
C ARG A 10 2.58 15.14 12.93
N TRP A 11 2.95 16.23 13.61
CA TRP A 11 4.07 16.20 14.54
C TRP A 11 3.69 15.55 15.88
N ALA A 12 4.55 14.68 16.40
CA ALA A 12 4.31 13.86 17.59
C ALA A 12 4.20 14.65 18.91
N LEU A 13 4.67 15.90 18.95
CA LEU A 13 4.77 16.67 20.21
C LEU A 13 3.77 17.85 20.32
N LEU A 14 3.12 18.27 19.22
CA LEU A 14 2.30 19.50 19.20
C LEU A 14 1.17 19.53 18.15
N GLY A 15 0.88 18.42 17.46
CA GLY A 15 -0.29 18.29 16.57
C GLY A 15 -0.31 19.18 15.32
N LEU A 16 0.68 20.06 15.14
CA LEU A 16 0.83 20.94 13.99
C LEU A 16 1.32 20.15 12.75
N PRO A 17 0.69 20.31 11.59
CA PRO A 17 1.10 19.67 10.33
C PRO A 17 2.26 20.45 9.72
N PHE A 18 3.41 20.49 10.39
CA PHE A 18 4.60 21.18 9.86
C PHE A 18 5.30 20.38 8.74
N THR A 19 4.90 19.12 8.55
CA THR A 19 5.39 18.27 7.48
C THR A 19 4.41 18.25 6.31
N PHE A 20 4.87 18.74 5.16
CA PHE A 20 4.19 18.69 3.87
C PHE A 20 4.28 17.28 3.29
N THR A 21 3.73 16.31 4.02
CA THR A 21 3.65 14.92 3.58
C THR A 21 2.20 14.49 3.59
N THR A 22 1.68 14.16 2.40
CA THR A 22 0.32 13.66 2.23
C THR A 22 0.40 12.23 1.75
N TYR A 23 -0.32 11.36 2.46
CA TYR A 23 -0.46 9.95 2.15
C TYR A 23 -1.82 9.73 1.50
N TYR A 24 -1.81 9.17 0.30
CA TYR A 24 -3.01 8.74 -0.40
C TYR A 24 -2.97 7.23 -0.50
N ILE A 25 -3.90 6.57 0.19
CA ILE A 25 -4.03 5.12 0.15
C ILE A 25 -5.34 4.83 -0.58
N LYS A 26 -5.21 4.29 -1.80
CA LYS A 26 -6.31 3.80 -2.62
C LYS A 26 -6.27 2.26 -2.61
N GLU A 27 -7.35 1.64 -3.09
CA GLU A 27 -7.46 0.17 -3.17
C GLU A 27 -6.31 -0.45 -3.98
N ASN A 28 -5.90 0.18 -5.08
CA ASN A 28 -4.89 -0.38 -5.99
C ASN A 28 -3.50 0.25 -5.86
N THR A 29 -3.39 1.45 -5.28
CA THR A 29 -2.16 2.24 -5.27
C THR A 29 -2.01 3.02 -3.97
N ILE A 30 -0.78 3.07 -3.47
CA ILE A 30 -0.36 3.90 -2.36
C ILE A 30 0.55 4.99 -2.92
N THR A 31 0.15 6.26 -2.76
CA THR A 31 0.95 7.41 -3.17
C THR A 31 1.40 8.17 -1.94
N VAL A 32 2.70 8.42 -1.86
CA VAL A 32 3.32 9.24 -0.81
C VAL A 32 3.90 10.47 -1.45
N ASP A 33 3.24 11.60 -1.20
CA ASP A 33 3.69 12.91 -1.63
C ASP A 33 4.43 13.57 -0.46
N SER A 34 5.72 13.85 -0.64
CA SER A 34 6.57 14.47 0.39
C SER A 34 7.38 15.62 -0.20
N GLY A 35 7.33 16.80 0.41
CA GLY A 35 8.15 17.92 -0.03
C GLY A 35 7.66 19.30 0.42
N LEU A 36 8.59 20.17 0.82
CA LEU A 36 8.31 21.59 1.09
C LEU A 36 8.80 22.49 -0.05
N PHE A 37 10.02 22.27 -0.54
CA PHE A 37 10.63 22.99 -1.67
C PHE A 37 10.82 22.13 -2.92
N ASN A 38 11.08 20.84 -2.73
CA ASN A 38 11.17 19.85 -3.81
C ASN A 38 10.10 18.80 -3.55
N LYS A 39 9.24 18.56 -4.54
CA LYS A 39 8.09 17.66 -4.42
C LYS A 39 8.50 16.29 -4.91
N THR A 40 8.50 15.30 -4.02
CA THR A 40 8.80 13.91 -4.34
C THR A 40 7.53 13.09 -4.17
N GLU A 41 7.03 12.57 -5.30
CA GLU A 41 5.88 11.68 -5.38
C GLU A 41 6.39 10.26 -5.53
N ASN A 42 6.06 9.40 -4.58
CA ASN A 42 6.41 7.99 -4.62
C ASN A 42 5.13 7.16 -4.69
N ASP A 43 4.91 6.53 -5.84
CA ASP A 43 3.77 5.64 -6.08
C ASP A 43 4.20 4.19 -5.95
N CYS A 44 3.41 3.40 -5.23
CA CYS A 44 3.54 1.97 -5.18
C CYS A 44 2.20 1.29 -5.43
N TYR A 45 2.19 0.33 -6.34
CA TYR A 45 1.01 -0.50 -6.57
C TYR A 45 0.84 -1.56 -5.47
N MET A 46 -0.41 -1.76 -5.05
CA MET A 46 -0.76 -2.68 -3.96
C MET A 46 -0.34 -4.12 -4.25
N TYR A 47 -0.40 -4.57 -5.51
CA TYR A 47 0.01 -5.92 -5.90
C TYR A 47 1.52 -6.20 -5.71
N LYS A 48 2.35 -5.15 -5.66
CA LYS A 48 3.81 -5.27 -5.43
C LYS A 48 4.19 -5.19 -3.95
N VAL A 49 3.25 -4.84 -3.07
CA VAL A 49 3.50 -4.82 -1.63
C VAL A 49 3.71 -6.25 -1.17
N GLN A 50 4.85 -6.51 -0.53
CA GLN A 50 5.24 -7.82 -0.04
C GLN A 50 4.81 -8.04 1.40
N ASP A 51 5.17 -7.08 2.25
CA ASP A 51 4.95 -7.12 3.68
C ASP A 51 4.67 -5.72 4.25
N VAL A 52 3.96 -5.67 5.38
CA VAL A 52 3.54 -4.42 6.04
C VAL A 52 3.82 -4.50 7.54
N GLU A 53 4.76 -3.69 8.00
CA GLU A 53 5.13 -3.55 9.40
C GLU A 53 4.48 -2.32 10.04
N LEU A 54 4.10 -2.45 11.31
CA LEU A 54 3.62 -1.35 12.14
C LEU A 54 4.62 -1.08 13.26
N THR A 55 5.25 0.09 13.22
CA THR A 55 6.15 0.57 14.27
C THR A 55 5.46 1.66 15.09
N THR A 56 5.53 1.57 16.41
CA THR A 56 5.01 2.61 17.32
C THR A 56 6.06 2.91 18.39
N THR A 57 6.50 4.16 18.46
CA THR A 57 7.33 4.66 19.56
C THR A 57 6.49 4.95 20.80
N LEU A 58 7.12 5.06 21.98
CA LEU A 58 6.41 5.34 23.24
C LEU A 58 5.58 6.64 23.18
N TRP A 59 6.13 7.68 22.55
CA TRP A 59 5.43 8.96 22.35
C TRP A 59 4.27 8.85 21.38
N GLU A 60 4.46 8.14 20.26
CA GLU A 60 3.38 7.86 19.32
C GLU A 60 2.25 7.06 19.98
N ARG A 61 2.57 6.08 20.83
CA ARG A 61 1.57 5.29 21.56
C ARG A 61 0.72 6.15 22.50
N ILE A 62 1.33 7.11 23.19
CA ILE A 62 0.61 8.05 24.07
C ILE A 62 -0.24 9.04 23.23
N ALA A 63 0.27 9.47 22.07
CA ALA A 63 -0.43 10.38 21.16
C ALA A 63 -1.47 9.70 20.25
N GLY A 64 -1.59 8.37 20.29
CA GLY A 64 -2.46 7.61 19.38
C GLY A 64 -2.00 7.70 17.91
N LEU A 65 -0.69 7.73 17.69
CA LEU A 65 -0.04 7.74 16.38
C LEU A 65 0.71 6.42 16.15
N GLY A 66 1.07 6.15 14.91
CA GLY A 66 1.94 5.05 14.54
C GLY A 66 2.55 5.24 13.15
N THR A 67 3.61 4.51 12.88
CA THR A 67 4.33 4.54 11.62
C THR A 67 4.14 3.20 10.90
N VAL A 68 3.59 3.23 9.69
CA VAL A 68 3.38 2.04 8.85
C VAL A 68 4.51 1.97 7.83
N ILE A 69 5.15 0.81 7.72
CA ILE A 69 6.24 0.55 6.79
C ILE A 69 5.76 -0.51 5.82
N CYS A 70 5.69 -0.17 4.54
CA CYS A 70 5.37 -1.12 3.48
C CYS A 70 6.65 -1.51 2.75
N TYR A 71 6.93 -2.80 2.67
CA TYR A 71 8.00 -3.36 1.86
C TYR A 71 7.44 -3.70 0.49
N THR A 72 8.12 -3.22 -0.55
CA THR A 72 7.66 -3.38 -1.93
C THR A 72 8.70 -4.17 -2.70
N GLY A 73 8.24 -4.99 -3.63
CA GLY A 73 9.11 -5.68 -4.59
C GLY A 73 9.55 -4.79 -5.76
N ASP A 74 9.38 -3.46 -5.68
CA ASP A 74 9.75 -2.56 -6.77
C ASP A 74 11.24 -2.18 -6.70
N THR A 75 11.88 -2.07 -7.87
CA THR A 75 13.33 -1.78 -7.95
C THR A 75 13.67 -0.35 -7.62
N THR A 76 12.72 0.58 -7.79
CA THR A 76 12.90 2.02 -7.57
C THR A 76 12.74 2.42 -6.10
N HIS A 77 11.76 1.83 -5.41
CA HIS A 77 11.40 2.20 -4.04
C HIS A 77 11.09 0.95 -3.19
N PRO A 78 12.11 0.23 -2.70
CA PRO A 78 11.91 -1.03 -1.98
C PRO A 78 11.21 -0.85 -0.63
N LYS A 79 11.19 0.36 -0.08
CA LYS A 79 10.61 0.68 1.22
C LYS A 79 9.81 1.98 1.16
N LEU A 80 8.53 1.88 1.51
CA LEU A 80 7.61 3.01 1.60
C LEU A 80 7.23 3.22 3.08
N ILE A 81 7.49 4.41 3.63
CA ILE A 81 7.30 4.67 5.05
C ILE A 81 6.25 5.77 5.24
N LEU A 82 5.17 5.42 5.93
CA LEU A 82 4.12 6.33 6.33
C LEU A 82 4.28 6.68 7.82
N HIS A 83 4.74 7.90 8.11
CA HIS A 83 5.08 8.35 9.45
C HIS A 83 3.92 9.04 10.16
N HIS A 84 3.80 8.81 11.47
CA HIS A 84 2.90 9.54 12.38
C HIS A 84 1.43 9.60 11.90
N ILE A 85 0.91 8.45 11.53
CA ILE A 85 -0.49 8.20 11.15
C ILE A 85 -1.34 7.96 12.40
N LYS A 86 -2.56 8.49 12.47
CA LYS A 86 -3.46 8.24 13.62
C LYS A 86 -4.01 6.81 13.62
N ASN A 87 -4.58 6.39 12.50
CA ASN A 87 -5.22 5.08 12.39
C ASN A 87 -4.27 4.03 11.82
N ALA A 88 -3.03 3.98 12.32
CA ALA A 88 -1.96 3.19 11.72
C ALA A 88 -2.27 1.68 11.69
N ARG A 89 -3.00 1.18 12.69
CA ARG A 89 -3.43 -0.23 12.73
C ARG A 89 -4.53 -0.54 11.72
N GLU A 90 -5.49 0.35 11.54
CA GLU A 90 -6.59 0.19 10.57
C GLU A 90 -6.05 0.26 9.14
N ILE A 91 -5.18 1.24 8.86
CA ILE A 91 -4.50 1.39 7.57
C ILE A 91 -3.62 0.18 7.26
N LYS A 92 -2.89 -0.35 8.25
CA LYS A 92 -2.12 -1.57 8.08
C LYS A 92 -3.00 -2.74 7.64
N ASN A 93 -4.13 -2.96 8.32
CA ASN A 93 -5.05 -4.05 7.99
C ASN A 93 -5.67 -3.85 6.60
N PHE A 94 -6.05 -2.62 6.26
CA PHE A 94 -6.57 -2.27 4.94
C PHE A 94 -5.56 -2.56 3.82
N ILE A 95 -4.30 -2.15 4.00
CA ILE A 95 -3.23 -2.42 3.01
C ILE A 95 -3.00 -3.93 2.88
N LEU A 96 -3.04 -4.67 3.98
CA LEU A 96 -2.85 -6.11 3.97
C LEU A 96 -3.95 -6.81 3.16
N GLU A 97 -5.22 -6.53 3.47
CA GLU A 97 -6.38 -7.07 2.77
C GLU A 97 -6.37 -6.69 1.28
N ALA A 98 -6.14 -5.42 0.95
CA ALA A 98 -6.06 -4.94 -0.42
C ALA A 98 -4.91 -5.61 -1.21
N SER A 99 -3.77 -5.88 -0.55
CA SER A 99 -2.65 -6.58 -1.17
C SER A 99 -2.97 -8.05 -1.46
N GLU A 100 -3.71 -8.72 -0.56
CA GLU A 100 -4.16 -10.09 -0.77
C GLU A 100 -5.19 -10.17 -1.90
N GLU A 101 -6.18 -9.28 -1.91
CA GLU A 101 -7.19 -9.24 -2.97
C GLU A 101 -6.56 -8.98 -4.35
N ALA A 102 -5.61 -8.04 -4.43
CA ALA A 102 -4.88 -7.75 -5.66
C ALA A 102 -4.06 -8.95 -6.15
N ARG A 103 -3.46 -9.73 -5.24
CA ARG A 103 -2.75 -10.98 -5.58
C ARG A 103 -3.70 -12.08 -6.04
N MET A 104 -4.85 -12.23 -5.38
CA MET A 104 -5.87 -13.22 -5.73
C MET A 104 -6.43 -12.97 -7.13
N LYS A 105 -6.75 -11.71 -7.48
CA LYS A 105 -7.23 -11.33 -8.83
C LYS A 105 -6.26 -11.74 -9.93
N ARG A 106 -4.94 -11.68 -9.70
CA ARG A 106 -3.96 -12.17 -10.69
C ARG A 106 -3.87 -13.70 -10.75
N ARG A 107 -3.97 -14.38 -9.61
CA ARG A 107 -3.98 -15.85 -9.58
C ARG A 107 -5.15 -16.42 -10.37
N THR A 108 -6.35 -15.85 -10.20
CA THR A 108 -7.54 -16.31 -10.92
C THR A 108 -7.45 -16.06 -12.43
N LEU A 109 -6.87 -14.95 -12.85
CA LEU A 109 -6.66 -14.65 -14.28
C LEU A 109 -5.70 -15.63 -14.94
N ASN A 110 -4.62 -16.04 -14.26
CA ASN A 110 -3.65 -16.99 -14.83
C ASN A 110 -4.22 -18.40 -15.00
N THR A 111 -5.11 -18.83 -14.09
CA THR A 111 -5.73 -20.17 -14.18
C THR A 111 -6.79 -20.24 -15.28
N LEU A 112 -7.51 -19.15 -15.55
CA LEU A 112 -8.52 -19.11 -16.62
C LEU A 112 -7.89 -19.24 -18.02
N ASP A 113 -6.69 -18.69 -18.21
CA ASP A 113 -5.96 -18.76 -19.50
C ASP A 113 -5.44 -20.18 -19.80
N ILE A 114 -5.15 -20.98 -18.76
CA ILE A 114 -4.72 -22.38 -18.92
C ILE A 114 -5.85 -23.29 -19.41
N GLY A 115 -7.11 -23.02 -19.03
CA GLY A 115 -8.26 -23.81 -19.46
C GLY A 115 -8.65 -23.57 -20.93
N ALA A 116 -8.52 -22.33 -21.41
CA ALA A 116 -8.85 -21.97 -22.78
C ALA A 116 -7.83 -22.51 -23.81
N MET A 117 -6.56 -22.66 -23.42
CA MET A 117 -5.51 -23.23 -24.27
C MET A 117 -5.58 -24.77 -24.36
N ALA A 118 -6.32 -25.44 -23.47
CA ALA A 118 -6.43 -26.90 -23.46
C ALA A 118 -7.52 -27.42 -24.40
N ASP A 119 -8.57 -26.63 -24.68
CA ASP A 119 -9.69 -27.01 -25.55
C ASP A 119 -9.30 -26.96 -27.05
N ASP A 120 -8.32 -26.14 -27.44
CA ASP A 120 -7.89 -25.98 -28.84
C ASP A 120 -6.89 -27.07 -29.32
N LEU A 121 -6.41 -27.95 -28.42
CA LEU A 121 -5.45 -29.02 -28.77
C LEU A 121 -6.08 -30.41 -28.98
N ASP A 122 -7.38 -30.59 -28.74
CA ASP A 122 -8.05 -31.91 -28.88
C ASP A 122 -8.69 -32.12 -30.28
N ASP A 123 -8.90 -31.07 -31.07
CA ASP A 123 -9.56 -31.13 -32.40
C ASP A 123 -8.60 -31.43 -33.58
N GLY A 124 -7.35 -31.84 -33.31
CA GLY A 124 -6.28 -31.96 -34.30
C GLY A 124 -5.81 -33.38 -34.65
N ILE A 125 -6.44 -34.44 -34.12
CA ILE A 125 -6.07 -35.83 -34.42
C ILE A 125 -7.26 -36.56 -35.05
N GLU A 126 -7.44 -36.38 -36.36
CA GLU A 126 -8.06 -37.37 -37.25
C GLU A 126 -7.30 -37.45 -38.59
#